data_AF-A0A504XIH4-F1
#
_entry.id   AF-A0A504XIH4-F1
#
_cell.length_a   1.000
_cell.length_b   1.000
_cell.length_c   1.000
_cell.angle_alpha   90.00
_cell.angle_beta   90.00
_cell.angle_gamma   90.00
#
_symmetry.space_group_name_H-M   'P 1'
#
loop_
_entity.id
_entity.type
_entity.pdbx_description
1 polymer ?
#
loop_
_entity_poly.entity_id
_entity_poly.type
_entity_poly.pdbx_seq_one_letter_code
_entity_poly.pdbx_strand_id
1 'polypeptide(L)'
;MEDYKAKGNDAFKAKRYQEAIDWYTKAIELDPNGEASGALYSNRAGSWQNLNNFEKAAVDSKQCIRLRPDWLKGYFRLGVAMESMGKYDEAQKAFQKALQLSPGNEEVMDKLHTVNTKVRERNEKTKSQQCKTPEEAKQLGNSFFKDGKYDQAAEFYTRAIELQTEPVKEKAVYYTNRAACHQQTHMYSLMVDDCNAAIEIDPANVKAYLRRGIAYEGMEKWKLALEDYTKAQSISPGVAGASQGILRCQRVLRN
;
A
#
# COMPACT_ATOMS: atom_id res chain seq x y z
N MET A 1 -35.62 -8.78 27.40
CA MET A 1 -34.36 -8.82 26.63
C MET A 1 -34.57 -9.32 25.19
N GLU A 2 -35.18 -10.49 24.99
CA GLU A 2 -35.39 -11.07 23.64
C GLU A 2 -36.18 -10.16 22.67
N ASP A 3 -37.21 -9.45 23.14
CA ASP A 3 -37.98 -8.51 22.30
C ASP A 3 -37.13 -7.35 21.74
N TYR A 4 -36.27 -6.73 22.55
CA TYR A 4 -35.39 -5.64 22.09
C TYR A 4 -34.29 -6.13 21.16
N LYS A 5 -33.74 -7.32 21.40
CA LYS A 5 -32.75 -7.96 20.52
C LYS A 5 -33.33 -8.22 19.13
N ALA A 6 -34.56 -8.73 19.05
CA ALA A 6 -35.24 -8.96 17.78
C ALA A 6 -35.45 -7.65 17.01
N LYS A 7 -35.96 -6.60 17.66
CA LYS A 7 -36.12 -5.26 17.07
C LYS A 7 -34.80 -4.68 16.56
N GLY A 8 -33.72 -4.84 17.33
CA GLY A 8 -32.38 -4.43 16.89
C GLY A 8 -31.88 -5.19 15.66
N ASN A 9 -32.10 -6.51 15.61
CA ASN A 9 -31.73 -7.33 14.46
C ASN A 9 -32.52 -6.95 13.20
N ASP A 10 -33.81 -6.66 13.33
CA ASP A 10 -34.67 -6.26 12.20
C ASP A 10 -34.30 -4.88 11.68
N ALA A 11 -34.03 -3.93 12.57
CA ALA A 11 -33.50 -2.61 12.20
C ALA A 11 -32.14 -2.75 11.49
N PHE A 12 -31.26 -3.64 11.95
CA PHE A 12 -29.97 -3.90 11.32
C PHE A 12 -30.11 -4.46 9.91
N LYS A 13 -30.98 -5.46 9.71
CA LYS A 13 -31.28 -6.02 8.36
C LYS A 13 -31.85 -4.96 7.42
N ALA A 14 -32.67 -4.05 7.96
CA ALA A 14 -33.21 -2.91 7.24
C ALA A 14 -32.19 -1.76 7.02
N LYS A 15 -30.90 -1.96 7.38
CA LYS A 15 -29.82 -0.96 7.32
C LYS A 15 -30.10 0.31 8.14
N ARG A 16 -31.05 0.27 9.08
CA ARG A 16 -31.36 1.35 10.03
C ARG A 16 -30.43 1.22 11.23
N TYR A 17 -29.14 1.48 11.02
CA TYR A 17 -28.10 1.15 11.99
C TYR A 17 -28.21 1.94 13.30
N GLN A 18 -28.63 3.20 13.25
CA GLN A 18 -28.84 4.00 14.46
C GLN A 18 -29.99 3.44 15.31
N GLU A 19 -31.11 3.10 14.68
CA GLU A 19 -32.23 2.46 15.39
C GLU A 19 -31.83 1.09 15.96
N ALA A 20 -31.05 0.30 15.22
CA ALA A 20 -30.51 -0.96 15.72
C ALA A 20 -29.64 -0.74 16.97
N ILE A 21 -28.79 0.29 16.98
CA ILE A 21 -27.97 0.67 18.14
C ILE A 21 -28.85 1.00 19.34
N ASP A 22 -29.91 1.78 19.14
CA ASP A 22 -30.81 2.18 20.23
C ASP A 22 -31.50 0.95 20.84
N TRP A 23 -31.98 0.02 20.01
CA TRP A 23 -32.59 -1.23 20.47
C TRP A 23 -31.60 -2.16 21.17
N TYR A 24 -30.39 -2.34 20.64
CA TYR A 24 -29.35 -3.12 21.31
C TYR A 24 -28.93 -2.48 22.63
N THR A 25 -28.89 -1.15 22.70
CA THR A 25 -28.56 -0.42 23.94
C THR A 25 -29.60 -0.68 25.02
N LYS A 26 -30.90 -0.53 24.70
CA LYS A 26 -31.99 -0.90 25.61
C LYS A 26 -31.91 -2.36 26.05
N ALA A 27 -31.54 -3.28 25.15
CA ALA A 27 -31.36 -4.69 25.50
C ALA A 27 -30.18 -4.92 26.47
N ILE A 28 -29.06 -4.25 26.25
CA ILE A 28 -27.85 -4.32 27.08
C ILE A 28 -28.11 -3.72 28.48
N GLU A 29 -28.83 -2.60 28.57
CA GLU A 29 -29.13 -1.93 29.85
C GLU A 29 -29.92 -2.81 30.82
N LEU A 30 -30.74 -3.74 30.31
CA LEU A 30 -31.49 -4.68 31.16
C LEU A 30 -30.57 -5.65 31.92
N ASP A 31 -29.47 -6.06 31.30
CA ASP A 31 -28.46 -6.90 31.95
C ASP A 31 -27.11 -6.77 31.21
N PRO A 32 -26.24 -5.82 31.60
CA PRO A 32 -25.01 -5.52 30.85
C PRO A 32 -23.97 -6.65 30.86
N ASN A 33 -24.08 -7.61 31.78
CA ASN A 33 -23.11 -8.70 31.96
C ASN A 33 -23.73 -10.10 31.77
N GLY A 34 -24.99 -10.15 31.37
CA GLY A 34 -25.72 -11.39 31.13
C GLY A 34 -25.14 -12.26 30.03
N GLU A 35 -25.60 -13.51 30.01
CA GLU A 35 -25.19 -14.53 29.04
C GLU A 35 -25.38 -14.06 27.57
N ALA A 36 -26.49 -13.37 27.30
CA ALA A 36 -26.81 -12.87 25.96
C ALA A 36 -26.08 -11.57 25.58
N SER A 37 -25.48 -10.87 26.55
CA SER A 37 -24.98 -9.50 26.36
C SER A 37 -23.76 -9.45 25.47
N GLY A 38 -22.91 -10.49 25.47
CA GLY A 38 -21.82 -10.62 24.51
C GLY A 38 -22.31 -10.52 23.05
N ALA A 39 -23.44 -11.18 22.72
CA ALA A 39 -24.03 -11.13 21.39
C ALA A 39 -24.57 -9.73 21.04
N LEU A 40 -25.20 -9.06 22.01
CA LEU A 40 -25.72 -7.71 21.82
C LEU A 40 -24.61 -6.69 21.58
N TYR A 41 -23.52 -6.76 22.35
CA TYR A 41 -22.35 -5.91 22.11
C TYR A 41 -21.72 -6.16 20.73
N SER A 42 -21.61 -7.42 20.30
CA SER A 42 -21.11 -7.73 18.94
C SER A 42 -22.01 -7.17 17.83
N ASN A 43 -23.33 -7.27 17.99
CA ASN A 43 -24.28 -6.73 17.02
C ASN A 43 -24.26 -5.20 16.99
N ARG A 44 -24.18 -4.55 18.16
CA ARG A 44 -24.07 -3.09 18.25
C ARG A 44 -22.75 -2.58 17.68
N ALA A 45 -21.65 -3.30 17.91
CA ALA A 45 -20.37 -3.03 17.24
C ALA A 45 -20.51 -3.09 15.70
N GLY A 46 -21.23 -4.09 15.19
CA GLY A 46 -21.54 -4.19 13.76
C GLY A 46 -22.32 -2.99 13.23
N SER A 47 -23.30 -2.48 13.98
CA SER A 47 -24.02 -1.26 13.62
C SER A 47 -23.12 -0.02 13.62
N TRP A 48 -22.26 0.13 14.64
CA TRP A 48 -21.29 1.23 14.71
C TRP A 48 -20.31 1.22 13.53
N GLN A 49 -19.85 0.04 13.11
CA GLN A 49 -19.00 -0.12 11.93
C GLN A 49 -19.69 0.37 10.65
N ASN A 50 -20.97 0.05 10.46
CA ASN A 50 -21.72 0.52 9.30
C ASN A 50 -21.97 2.04 9.32
N LEU A 51 -21.84 2.68 10.48
CA LEU A 51 -21.86 4.14 10.63
C LEU A 51 -20.46 4.76 10.67
N ASN A 52 -19.40 4.00 10.34
CA ASN A 52 -17.99 4.40 10.40
C ASN A 52 -17.53 4.92 11.78
N ASN A 53 -18.21 4.54 12.86
CA ASN A 53 -17.80 4.88 14.23
C ASN A 53 -16.97 3.73 14.81
N PHE A 54 -15.70 3.66 14.40
CA PHE A 54 -14.84 2.54 14.71
C PHE A 54 -14.36 2.52 16.16
N GLU A 55 -14.28 3.68 16.81
CA GLU A 55 -13.95 3.79 18.23
C GLU A 55 -15.01 3.10 19.10
N LYS A 56 -16.29 3.42 18.89
CA LYS A 56 -17.39 2.78 19.64
C LYS A 56 -17.50 1.29 19.28
N ALA A 57 -17.30 0.94 18.01
CA ALA A 57 -17.26 -0.46 17.60
C ALA A 57 -16.17 -1.24 18.33
N ALA A 58 -14.97 -0.67 18.49
CA ALA A 58 -13.87 -1.31 19.21
C ALA A 58 -14.19 -1.47 20.71
N VAL A 59 -14.83 -0.48 21.35
CA VAL A 59 -15.27 -0.58 22.75
C VAL A 59 -16.25 -1.73 22.93
N ASP A 60 -17.31 -1.78 22.12
CA ASP A 60 -18.31 -2.85 22.16
C ASP A 60 -17.70 -4.21 21.84
N SER A 61 -16.75 -4.28 20.89
CA SER A 61 -16.05 -5.53 20.57
C SER A 61 -15.20 -6.05 21.73
N LYS A 62 -14.49 -5.17 22.44
CA LYS A 62 -13.73 -5.53 23.66
C LYS A 62 -14.65 -6.02 24.77
N GLN A 63 -15.82 -5.40 24.91
CA GLN A 63 -16.81 -5.82 25.89
C GLN A 63 -17.41 -7.19 25.53
N CYS A 64 -17.70 -7.44 24.25
CA CYS A 64 -18.07 -8.76 23.75
C CYS A 64 -17.01 -9.81 24.09
N ILE A 65 -15.73 -9.52 23.86
CA ILE A 65 -14.61 -10.44 24.17
C ILE A 65 -14.51 -10.70 25.68
N ARG A 66 -14.71 -9.67 26.52
CA ARG A 66 -14.69 -9.83 27.98
C ARG A 66 -15.76 -10.81 28.47
N LEU A 67 -16.96 -10.73 27.88
CA LEU A 67 -18.09 -11.59 28.25
C LEU A 67 -18.01 -12.98 27.60
N ARG A 68 -17.48 -13.06 26.37
CA ARG A 68 -17.37 -14.29 25.57
C ARG A 68 -15.99 -14.40 24.91
N PRO A 69 -14.94 -14.77 25.67
CA PRO A 69 -13.56 -14.83 25.18
C PRO A 69 -13.30 -15.97 24.19
N ASP A 70 -14.22 -16.92 24.07
CA ASP A 70 -14.19 -18.05 23.15
C ASP A 70 -14.97 -17.76 21.85
N TRP A 71 -15.57 -16.58 21.71
CA TRP A 71 -16.45 -16.29 20.59
C TRP A 71 -15.78 -15.45 19.49
N LEU A 72 -15.62 -16.09 18.33
CA LEU A 72 -15.01 -15.52 17.11
C LEU A 72 -15.47 -14.08 16.80
N LYS A 73 -16.78 -13.81 16.88
CA LYS A 73 -17.37 -12.55 16.42
C LYS A 73 -16.84 -11.33 17.17
N GLY A 74 -16.50 -11.46 18.46
CA GLY A 74 -15.92 -10.35 19.23
C GLY A 74 -14.56 -9.92 18.68
N TYR A 75 -13.67 -10.89 18.45
CA TYR A 75 -12.35 -10.65 17.86
C TYR A 75 -12.41 -10.17 16.42
N PHE A 76 -13.32 -10.74 15.61
CA PHE A 76 -13.51 -10.29 14.22
C PHE A 76 -13.97 -8.83 14.15
N ARG A 77 -14.96 -8.44 14.97
CA ARG A 77 -15.43 -7.04 15.05
C ARG A 77 -14.33 -6.10 15.52
N LEU A 78 -13.52 -6.52 16.50
CA LEU A 78 -12.37 -5.73 16.96
C LEU A 78 -11.33 -5.55 15.84
N GLY A 79 -11.02 -6.63 15.10
CA GLY A 79 -10.09 -6.58 13.97
C GLY A 79 -10.51 -5.60 12.90
N VAL A 80 -11.77 -5.65 12.46
CA VAL A 80 -12.32 -4.72 11.46
C VAL A 80 -12.30 -3.26 11.94
N ALA A 81 -12.64 -3.02 13.21
CA ALA A 81 -12.58 -1.68 13.78
C ALA A 81 -11.14 -1.14 13.81
N MET A 82 -10.17 -1.95 14.26
CA MET A 82 -8.75 -1.56 14.31
C MET A 82 -8.15 -1.35 12.92
N GLU A 83 -8.50 -2.21 11.96
CA GLU A 83 -8.12 -2.07 10.54
C GLU A 83 -8.59 -0.72 10.00
N SER A 84 -9.86 -0.37 10.24
CA SER A 84 -10.47 0.88 9.76
C SER A 84 -9.87 2.13 10.42
N MET A 85 -9.32 2.00 11.63
CA MET A 85 -8.57 3.06 12.32
C MET A 85 -7.07 3.10 11.94
N GLY A 86 -6.61 2.26 11.00
CA GLY A 86 -5.20 2.16 10.61
C GLY A 86 -4.29 1.51 11.65
N LYS A 87 -4.85 0.92 12.72
CA LYS A 87 -4.13 0.26 13.80
C LYS A 87 -3.83 -1.20 13.43
N TYR A 88 -3.01 -1.37 12.39
CA TYR A 88 -2.82 -2.66 11.74
C TYR A 88 -2.24 -3.76 12.66
N ASP A 89 -1.35 -3.44 13.62
CA ASP A 89 -0.84 -4.45 14.56
C ASP A 89 -1.92 -4.97 15.51
N GLU A 90 -2.80 -4.08 15.99
CA GLU A 90 -3.93 -4.47 16.86
C GLU A 90 -4.95 -5.29 16.06
N ALA A 91 -5.21 -4.88 14.81
CA ALA A 91 -6.08 -5.63 13.90
C ALA A 91 -5.54 -7.04 13.62
N GLN A 92 -4.23 -7.15 13.35
CA GLN A 92 -3.56 -8.43 13.10
C GLN A 92 -3.73 -9.38 14.28
N LYS A 93 -3.46 -8.90 15.50
CA LYS A 93 -3.63 -9.71 16.74
C LYS A 93 -5.08 -10.17 16.92
N ALA A 94 -6.04 -9.29 16.68
CA ALA A 94 -7.45 -9.64 16.79
C ALA A 94 -7.87 -10.70 15.76
N PHE A 95 -7.48 -10.54 14.49
CA PHE A 95 -7.78 -11.53 13.44
C PHE A 95 -7.05 -12.86 13.65
N GLN A 96 -5.79 -12.85 14.12
CA GLN A 96 -5.08 -14.08 14.50
C GLN A 96 -5.82 -14.82 15.62
N LYS A 97 -6.31 -14.09 16.63
CA LYS A 97 -7.07 -14.72 17.71
C LYS A 97 -8.42 -15.25 17.23
N ALA A 98 -9.09 -14.53 16.33
CA ALA A 98 -10.29 -15.03 15.66
C ALA A 98 -9.99 -16.34 14.89
N LEU A 99 -8.93 -16.36 14.09
CA LEU A 99 -8.55 -17.55 13.31
C LEU A 99 -8.18 -18.75 14.20
N GLN A 100 -7.57 -18.52 15.37
CA GLN A 100 -7.32 -19.58 16.36
C GLN A 100 -8.61 -20.21 16.89
N LEU A 101 -9.68 -19.42 17.07
CA LEU A 101 -10.97 -19.91 17.56
C LEU A 101 -11.77 -20.64 16.48
N SER A 102 -11.57 -20.28 15.20
CA SER A 102 -12.20 -20.94 14.06
C SER A 102 -11.19 -21.13 12.94
N PRO A 103 -10.32 -22.16 13.03
CA PRO A 103 -9.39 -22.48 11.96
C PRO A 103 -10.13 -22.74 10.65
N GLY A 104 -9.66 -22.16 9.54
CA GLY A 104 -10.29 -22.32 8.24
C GLY A 104 -11.44 -21.36 7.94
N ASN A 105 -11.72 -20.37 8.79
CA ASN A 105 -12.68 -19.32 8.44
C ASN A 105 -12.12 -18.40 7.35
N GLU A 106 -12.64 -18.51 6.13
CA GLU A 106 -12.18 -17.77 4.93
C GLU A 106 -12.22 -16.25 5.12
N GLU A 107 -13.31 -15.71 5.67
CA GLU A 107 -13.47 -14.27 5.90
C GLU A 107 -12.38 -13.70 6.82
N VAL A 108 -12.03 -14.44 7.88
CA VAL A 108 -10.95 -14.05 8.80
C VAL A 108 -9.59 -14.18 8.12
N MET A 109 -9.37 -15.20 7.29
CA MET A 109 -8.12 -15.39 6.55
C MET A 109 -7.88 -14.26 5.56
N ASP A 110 -8.90 -13.85 4.80
CA ASP A 110 -8.83 -12.74 3.85
C ASP A 110 -8.53 -11.42 4.55
N LYS A 111 -9.21 -11.17 5.67
CA LYS A 111 -8.96 -9.99 6.51
C LYS A 111 -7.55 -9.98 7.10
N LEU A 112 -7.09 -11.12 7.59
CA LEU A 112 -5.73 -11.26 8.12
C LEU A 112 -4.68 -11.06 7.03
N HIS A 113 -4.90 -11.59 5.82
CA HIS A 113 -4.01 -11.39 4.68
C HIS A 113 -3.90 -9.90 4.31
N THR A 114 -5.04 -9.22 4.21
CA THR A 114 -5.10 -7.78 3.92
C THR A 114 -4.31 -6.96 4.96
N VAL A 115 -4.55 -7.23 6.25
CA VAL A 115 -3.83 -6.53 7.33
C VAL A 115 -2.34 -6.88 7.34
N ASN A 116 -1.96 -8.13 7.12
CA ASN A 116 -0.54 -8.53 7.04
C ASN A 116 0.19 -7.79 5.92
N THR A 117 -0.44 -7.61 4.77
CA THR A 117 0.10 -6.81 3.66
C THR A 117 0.32 -5.36 4.11
N LYS A 118 -0.65 -4.75 4.80
CA LYS A 118 -0.52 -3.37 5.33
C LYS A 118 0.57 -3.23 6.38
N VAL A 119 0.70 -4.20 7.29
CA VAL A 119 1.80 -4.23 8.27
C VAL A 119 3.15 -4.33 7.57
N ARG A 120 3.26 -5.20 6.56
CA ARG A 120 4.49 -5.37 5.78
C ARG A 120 4.88 -4.08 5.05
N GLU A 121 3.95 -3.47 4.31
CA GLU A 121 4.14 -2.19 3.61
C GLU A 121 4.63 -1.09 4.58
N ARG A 122 3.99 -0.95 5.74
CA ARG A 122 4.39 0.02 6.76
C ARG A 122 5.81 -0.23 7.29
N ASN A 123 6.14 -1.50 7.58
CA ASN A 123 7.45 -1.87 8.12
C ASN A 123 8.56 -1.67 7.07
N GLU A 124 8.27 -1.94 5.80
CA GLU A 124 9.20 -1.71 4.68
C GLU A 124 9.46 -0.21 4.47
N LYS A 125 8.41 0.61 4.49
CA LYS A 125 8.56 2.07 4.43
C LYS A 125 9.34 2.62 5.62
N THR A 126 9.12 2.08 6.82
CA THR A 126 9.92 2.42 8.00
C THR A 126 11.38 2.03 7.80
N LYS A 127 11.64 0.85 7.22
CA LYS A 127 12.99 0.36 6.95
C LYS A 127 13.74 1.26 5.96
N SER A 128 13.09 1.70 4.88
CA SER A 128 13.72 2.65 3.95
C SER A 128 14.05 3.97 4.65
N GLN A 129 13.15 4.51 5.47
CA GLN A 129 13.41 5.74 6.24
C GLN A 129 14.56 5.61 7.26
N GLN A 130 14.81 4.41 7.78
CA GLN A 130 15.90 4.15 8.72
C GLN A 130 17.30 4.18 8.09
N CYS A 131 17.43 4.03 6.77
CA CYS A 131 18.72 4.16 6.11
C CYS A 131 19.34 5.53 6.44
N LYS A 132 20.60 5.51 6.87
CA LYS A 132 21.32 6.72 7.32
C LYS A 132 22.24 7.28 6.24
N THR A 133 22.60 6.48 5.25
CA THR A 133 23.48 6.90 4.16
C THR A 133 22.85 6.63 2.79
N PRO A 134 23.14 7.46 1.77
CA PRO A 134 22.69 7.19 0.41
C PRO A 134 23.16 5.84 -0.14
N GLU A 135 24.38 5.42 0.21
CA GLU A 135 24.98 4.17 -0.26
C GLU A 135 24.25 2.94 0.29
N GLU A 136 23.93 2.94 1.59
CA GLU A 136 23.13 1.89 2.23
C GLU A 136 21.75 1.78 1.57
N ALA A 137 21.08 2.91 1.38
CA ALA A 137 19.78 2.96 0.72
C ALA A 137 19.87 2.43 -0.73
N LYS A 138 20.88 2.83 -1.50
CA LYS A 138 21.13 2.31 -2.85
C LYS A 138 21.35 0.79 -2.86
N GLN A 139 22.15 0.26 -1.93
CA GLN A 139 22.45 -1.17 -1.88
C GLN A 139 21.20 -2.01 -1.61
N LEU A 140 20.36 -1.56 -0.68
CA LEU A 140 19.07 -2.20 -0.41
C LEU A 140 18.13 -2.08 -1.62
N GLY A 141 18.04 -0.90 -2.24
CA GLY A 141 17.28 -0.71 -3.48
C GLY A 141 17.73 -1.66 -4.60
N ASN A 142 19.04 -1.84 -4.77
CA ASN A 142 19.60 -2.77 -5.74
C ASN A 142 19.22 -4.24 -5.43
N SER A 143 19.19 -4.62 -4.15
CA SER A 143 18.77 -5.96 -3.74
C SER A 143 17.29 -6.19 -4.10
N PHE A 144 16.40 -5.27 -3.73
CA PHE A 144 14.98 -5.37 -4.06
C PHE A 144 14.71 -5.37 -5.57
N PHE A 145 15.49 -4.60 -6.33
CA PHE A 145 15.39 -4.59 -7.79
C PHE A 145 15.74 -5.96 -8.40
N LYS A 146 16.78 -6.63 -7.89
CA LYS A 146 17.17 -7.98 -8.32
C LYS A 146 16.10 -9.02 -7.98
N ASP A 147 15.41 -8.83 -6.85
CA ASP A 147 14.30 -9.68 -6.42
C ASP A 147 12.99 -9.41 -7.20
N GLY A 148 12.99 -8.48 -8.16
CA GLY A 148 11.80 -8.10 -8.94
C GLY A 148 10.81 -7.24 -8.17
N LYS A 149 11.16 -6.75 -6.98
CA LYS A 149 10.29 -5.94 -6.11
C LYS A 149 10.52 -4.45 -6.39
N TYR A 150 10.05 -4.01 -7.55
CA TYR A 150 10.37 -2.69 -8.11
C TYR A 150 9.83 -1.52 -7.29
N ASP A 151 8.63 -1.61 -6.74
CA ASP A 151 8.06 -0.56 -5.90
C ASP A 151 8.90 -0.35 -4.63
N GLN A 152 9.32 -1.44 -4.00
CA GLN A 152 10.19 -1.40 -2.82
C GLN A 152 11.56 -0.83 -3.16
N ALA A 153 12.14 -1.25 -4.29
CA ALA A 153 13.41 -0.69 -4.77
C ALA A 153 13.31 0.83 -4.98
N ALA A 154 12.21 1.32 -5.54
CA ALA A 154 11.95 2.74 -5.74
C ALA A 154 11.89 3.54 -4.42
N GLU A 155 11.34 2.98 -3.34
CA GLU A 155 11.35 3.63 -2.01
C GLU A 155 12.78 3.82 -1.48
N PHE A 156 13.63 2.81 -1.61
CA PHE A 156 15.03 2.90 -1.17
C PHE A 156 15.85 3.88 -2.03
N TYR A 157 15.64 3.93 -3.35
CA TYR A 157 16.29 4.96 -4.18
C TYR A 157 15.77 6.36 -3.87
N THR A 158 14.48 6.51 -3.55
CA THR A 158 13.92 7.79 -3.08
C THR A 158 14.62 8.24 -1.80
N ARG A 159 14.82 7.33 -0.84
CA ARG A 159 15.60 7.64 0.35
C ARG A 159 17.04 8.05 0.03
N ALA A 160 17.71 7.35 -0.90
CA ALA A 160 19.06 7.71 -1.31
C ALA A 160 19.13 9.13 -1.90
N ILE A 161 18.13 9.53 -2.69
CA ILE A 161 17.98 10.87 -3.26
C ILE A 161 17.77 11.93 -2.16
N GLU A 162 16.91 11.64 -1.17
CA GLU A 162 16.65 12.54 -0.04
C GLU A 162 17.88 12.76 0.84
N LEU A 163 18.63 11.69 1.12
CA LEU A 163 19.85 11.74 1.92
C LEU A 163 20.99 12.45 1.20
N GLN A 164 21.01 12.40 -0.14
CA GLN A 164 22.01 13.08 -0.94
C GLN A 164 21.53 14.48 -1.30
N THR A 165 21.82 15.47 -0.44
CA THR A 165 21.37 16.86 -0.65
C THR A 165 22.03 17.48 -1.88
N GLU A 166 23.35 17.31 -2.01
CA GLU A 166 24.16 17.94 -3.06
C GLU A 166 23.95 17.31 -4.44
N PRO A 167 23.93 18.10 -5.53
CA PRO A 167 23.78 17.64 -6.91
C PRO A 167 25.08 17.04 -7.46
N VAL A 168 25.61 16.03 -6.78
CA VAL A 168 26.80 15.27 -7.24
C VAL A 168 26.38 14.18 -8.22
N LYS A 169 27.32 13.71 -9.06
CA LYS A 169 27.04 12.69 -10.09
C LYS A 169 26.43 11.41 -9.53
N GLU A 170 26.78 11.03 -8.30
CA GLU A 170 26.21 9.87 -7.61
C GLU A 170 24.69 10.03 -7.40
N LYS A 171 24.20 11.26 -7.19
CA LYS A 171 22.76 11.53 -7.08
C LYS A 171 22.02 11.23 -8.38
N ALA A 172 22.62 11.54 -9.53
CA ALA A 172 22.08 11.16 -10.84
C ALA A 172 21.94 9.63 -10.98
N VAL A 173 22.85 8.85 -10.40
CA VAL A 173 22.76 7.38 -10.40
C VAL A 173 21.49 6.92 -9.68
N TYR A 174 21.15 7.49 -8.51
CA TYR A 174 19.94 7.13 -7.77
C TYR A 174 18.67 7.41 -8.58
N TYR A 175 18.60 8.57 -9.24
CA TYR A 175 17.51 8.88 -10.16
C TYR A 175 17.40 7.87 -11.31
N THR A 176 18.51 7.54 -11.97
CA THR A 176 18.48 6.56 -13.07
C THR A 176 18.12 5.14 -12.62
N ASN A 177 18.43 4.78 -11.37
CA ASN A 177 18.03 3.50 -10.78
C ASN A 177 16.54 3.49 -10.42
N ARG A 178 15.99 4.59 -9.89
CA ARG A 178 14.55 4.73 -9.65
C ARG A 178 13.75 4.77 -10.95
N ALA A 179 14.24 5.46 -11.98
CA ALA A 179 13.70 5.40 -13.35
C ALA A 179 13.65 3.96 -13.90
N ALA A 180 14.64 3.12 -13.56
CA ALA A 180 14.63 1.71 -13.94
C ALA A 180 13.47 0.94 -13.30
N CYS A 181 13.09 1.29 -12.07
CA CYS A 181 11.93 0.70 -11.39
C CYS A 181 10.64 1.13 -12.09
N HIS A 182 10.50 2.43 -12.37
CA HIS A 182 9.35 2.98 -13.09
C HIS A 182 9.17 2.39 -14.49
N GLN A 183 10.26 2.03 -15.17
CA GLN A 183 10.20 1.30 -16.43
C GLN A 183 9.49 -0.05 -16.28
N GLN A 184 9.84 -0.80 -15.24
CA GLN A 184 9.26 -2.13 -14.98
C GLN A 184 7.79 -2.05 -14.54
N THR A 185 7.40 -0.97 -13.87
CA THR A 185 6.01 -0.72 -13.45
C THR A 185 5.20 0.12 -14.45
N HIS A 186 5.78 0.43 -15.61
CA HIS A 186 5.17 1.20 -16.71
C HIS A 186 4.70 2.61 -16.31
N MET A 187 5.30 3.18 -15.26
CA MET A 187 5.05 4.54 -14.79
C MET A 187 5.90 5.53 -15.60
N TYR A 188 5.62 5.64 -16.90
CA TYR A 188 6.47 6.39 -17.83
C TYR A 188 6.62 7.88 -17.48
N SER A 189 5.60 8.52 -16.87
CA SER A 189 5.70 9.93 -16.45
C SER A 189 6.78 10.13 -15.39
N LEU A 190 6.74 9.33 -14.33
CA LEU A 190 7.74 9.38 -13.26
C LEU A 190 9.14 9.02 -13.76
N MET A 191 9.21 8.09 -14.73
CA MET A 191 10.45 7.72 -15.39
C MET A 191 11.08 8.90 -16.14
N VAL A 192 10.28 9.72 -16.83
CA VAL A 192 10.76 10.94 -17.51
C VAL A 192 11.27 11.95 -16.49
N ASP A 193 10.55 12.19 -15.40
CA ASP A 193 10.93 13.14 -14.35
C ASP A 193 12.29 12.77 -13.72
N ASP A 194 12.48 11.50 -13.37
CA ASP A 194 13.76 11.00 -12.86
C ASP A 194 14.90 11.15 -13.88
N CYS A 195 14.63 10.89 -15.16
CA CYS A 195 15.66 11.06 -16.19
C CYS A 195 16.01 12.54 -16.40
N ASN A 196 15.04 13.46 -16.33
CA ASN A 196 15.29 14.90 -16.38
C ASN A 196 16.21 15.33 -15.23
N ALA A 197 15.87 14.95 -13.99
CA ALA A 197 16.69 15.27 -12.82
C ALA A 197 18.11 14.68 -12.92
N ALA A 198 18.25 13.46 -13.46
CA ALA A 198 19.56 12.86 -13.70
C ALA A 198 20.39 13.62 -14.75
N ILE A 199 19.75 14.09 -15.83
CA ILE A 199 20.41 14.84 -16.92
C ILE A 199 20.78 16.26 -16.48
N GLU A 200 19.98 16.90 -15.63
CA GLU A 200 20.31 18.21 -15.05
C GLU A 200 21.60 18.13 -14.22
N ILE A 201 21.80 17.05 -13.46
CA ILE A 201 22.99 16.83 -12.64
C ILE A 201 24.18 16.36 -13.49
N ASP A 202 23.95 15.42 -14.42
CA ASP A 202 24.97 14.88 -15.32
C ASP A 202 24.47 14.90 -16.77
N PRO A 203 24.72 16.00 -17.52
CA PRO A 203 24.29 16.13 -18.90
C PRO A 203 24.87 15.10 -19.87
N ALA A 204 25.91 14.36 -19.45
CA ALA A 204 26.53 13.27 -20.21
C ALA A 204 25.98 11.88 -19.80
N ASN A 205 24.94 11.80 -18.98
CA ASN A 205 24.39 10.53 -18.49
C ASN A 205 23.62 9.77 -19.59
N VAL A 206 24.34 8.91 -20.30
CA VAL A 206 23.80 8.09 -21.39
C VAL A 206 22.60 7.23 -20.95
N LYS A 207 22.63 6.68 -19.72
CA LYS A 207 21.54 5.83 -19.22
C LYS A 207 20.24 6.62 -19.05
N ALA A 208 20.33 7.87 -18.59
CA ALA A 208 19.17 8.73 -18.43
C ALA A 208 18.51 9.02 -19.79
N TYR A 209 19.28 9.37 -20.83
CA TYR A 209 18.74 9.57 -22.17
C TYR A 209 18.11 8.30 -22.75
N LEU A 210 18.78 7.14 -22.62
CA LEU A 210 18.21 5.87 -23.10
C LEU A 210 16.86 5.56 -22.42
N ARG A 211 16.79 5.74 -21.10
CA ARG A 211 15.58 5.49 -20.32
C ARG A 211 14.48 6.49 -20.69
N ARG A 212 14.77 7.78 -20.77
CA ARG A 212 13.79 8.79 -21.16
C ARG A 212 13.26 8.57 -22.58
N GLY A 213 14.13 8.13 -23.50
CA GLY A 213 13.72 7.68 -24.84
C GLY A 213 12.74 6.50 -24.80
N ILE A 214 13.01 5.48 -23.97
CA ILE A 214 12.08 4.34 -23.77
C ILE A 214 10.74 4.82 -23.17
N ALA A 215 10.77 5.74 -22.22
CA ALA A 215 9.56 6.29 -21.63
C ALA A 215 8.72 7.06 -22.66
N TYR A 216 9.38 7.85 -23.53
CA TYR A 216 8.71 8.54 -24.62
C TYR A 216 8.19 7.58 -25.69
N GLU A 217 8.88 6.49 -26.03
CA GLU A 217 8.32 5.41 -26.87
C GLU A 217 7.04 4.83 -26.24
N GLY A 218 7.05 4.53 -24.94
CA GLY A 218 5.89 4.04 -24.20
C GLY A 218 4.72 5.03 -24.12
N MET A 219 4.98 6.32 -24.33
CA MET A 219 3.97 7.39 -24.44
C MET A 219 3.64 7.78 -25.89
N GLU A 220 4.18 7.06 -26.89
CA GLU A 220 4.03 7.38 -28.32
C GLU A 220 4.58 8.77 -28.73
N LYS A 221 5.49 9.33 -27.94
CA LYS A 221 6.18 10.60 -28.23
C LYS A 221 7.45 10.35 -29.07
N TRP A 222 7.26 9.77 -30.25
CA TRP A 222 8.34 9.25 -31.11
C TRP A 222 9.42 10.26 -31.49
N LYS A 223 9.06 11.54 -31.67
CA LYS A 223 10.03 12.61 -31.98
C LYS A 223 10.99 12.85 -30.80
N LEU A 224 10.46 12.97 -29.59
CA LEU A 224 11.26 13.14 -28.38
C LEU A 224 12.11 11.91 -28.07
N ALA A 225 11.57 10.71 -28.29
CA ALA A 225 12.34 9.47 -28.16
C ALA A 225 13.53 9.43 -29.12
N LEU A 226 13.34 9.82 -30.39
CA LEU A 226 14.41 9.88 -31.37
C LEU A 226 15.51 10.87 -30.96
N GLU A 227 15.15 12.06 -30.48
CA GLU A 227 16.10 13.07 -29.98
C GLU A 227 16.96 12.50 -28.84
N ASP A 228 16.34 11.83 -27.88
CA ASP A 228 17.06 11.23 -26.75
C ASP A 228 17.99 10.09 -27.17
N TYR A 229 17.57 9.20 -28.08
CA TYR A 229 18.45 8.15 -28.57
C TYR A 229 19.62 8.69 -29.40
N THR A 230 19.38 9.69 -30.25
CA THR A 230 20.45 10.36 -30.99
C THR A 230 21.41 11.05 -30.04
N LYS A 231 20.91 11.70 -28.98
CA LYS A 231 21.76 12.32 -27.95
C LYS A 231 22.61 11.28 -27.22
N ALA A 232 22.01 10.16 -26.79
CA ALA A 232 22.72 9.05 -26.16
C ALA A 232 23.84 8.50 -27.07
N GLN A 233 23.55 8.31 -28.37
CA GLN A 233 24.53 7.84 -29.35
C GLN A 233 25.66 8.85 -29.59
N SER A 234 25.36 10.15 -29.57
CA SER A 234 26.38 11.21 -29.72
C SER A 234 27.36 11.25 -28.54
N ILE A 235 26.88 10.97 -27.32
CA ILE A 235 27.71 10.96 -26.11
C ILE A 235 28.55 9.67 -26.06
N SER A 236 27.94 8.53 -26.38
CA SER A 236 28.62 7.23 -26.42
C SER A 236 28.26 6.48 -27.70
N PRO A 237 29.12 6.58 -28.74
CA PRO A 237 28.94 5.82 -29.97
C PRO A 237 28.98 4.31 -29.71
N GLY A 238 28.16 3.55 -30.44
CA GLY A 238 28.13 2.08 -30.34
C GLY A 238 27.18 1.50 -29.29
N VAL A 239 26.42 2.34 -28.56
CA VAL A 239 25.39 1.86 -27.62
C VAL A 239 24.23 1.22 -28.40
N ALA A 240 24.15 -0.12 -28.35
CA ALA A 240 23.15 -0.89 -29.10
C ALA A 240 21.70 -0.43 -28.85
N GLY A 241 21.37 -0.10 -27.59
CA GLY A 241 20.04 0.40 -27.23
C GLY A 241 19.66 1.71 -27.93
N ALA A 242 20.61 2.63 -28.10
CA ALA A 242 20.40 3.89 -28.81
C ALA A 242 20.18 3.63 -30.32
N SER A 243 21.07 2.84 -30.94
CA SER A 243 20.98 2.53 -32.37
C SER A 243 19.66 1.82 -32.72
N GLN A 244 19.23 0.86 -31.88
CA GLN A 244 17.95 0.17 -32.07
C GLN A 244 16.75 1.10 -31.86
N GLY A 245 16.79 1.98 -30.85
CA GLY A 245 15.75 2.97 -30.60
C GLY A 245 15.58 3.97 -31.75
N ILE A 246 16.69 4.47 -32.32
CA ILE A 246 16.69 5.33 -33.50
C ILE A 246 15.99 4.65 -34.67
N LEU A 247 16.35 3.39 -34.98
CA LEU A 247 15.74 2.65 -36.09
C LEU A 247 14.23 2.43 -35.89
N ARG A 248 13.78 2.15 -34.66
CA ARG A 248 12.35 2.02 -34.35
C ARG A 248 11.62 3.34 -34.56
N CYS A 249 12.11 4.43 -33.97
CA CYS A 249 11.49 5.75 -34.08
C CYS A 249 11.43 6.23 -35.54
N GLN A 250 12.50 6.03 -36.32
CA GLN A 250 12.54 6.40 -37.74
C GLN A 250 11.54 5.59 -38.58
N ARG A 251 11.32 4.31 -38.27
CA ARG A 251 10.33 3.50 -38.97
C ARG A 251 8.91 4.02 -38.71
N VAL A 252 8.60 4.38 -37.47
CA VAL A 252 7.27 4.91 -37.11
C VAL A 252 7.04 6.28 -37.73
N LEU A 253 8.02 7.18 -37.70
CA LEU A 253 7.89 8.55 -38.22
C LEU A 253 7.85 8.65 -39.74
N ARG A 254 8.21 7.58 -40.46
CA ARG A 254 8.14 7.51 -41.94
C ARG A 254 6.80 6.99 -42.45
N ASN A 255 6.01 6.35 -41.59
CA ASN A 255 4.67 5.85 -41.89
C ASN A 255 3.62 6.87 -41.44
#